data_AF-A0A8J7QVU6-F1
#
_entry.id   AF-A0A8J7QVU6-F1
#
_cell.length_a   1.000
_cell.length_b   1.000
_cell.length_c   1.000
_cell.angle_alpha   90.00
_cell.angle_beta   90.00
_cell.angle_gamma   90.00
#
_symmetry.space_group_name_H-M   'P 1'
#
loop_
_entity.id
_entity.type
_entity.pdbx_description
1 polymer ?
#
loop_
_entity_poly.entity_id
_entity_poly.type
_entity_poly.pdbx_seq_one_letter_code
_entity_poly.pdbx_strand_id
1 'polypeptide(L)'
;KAIGWYIDEYGIAQVSMNITDIAATPLHEAFDEVCRAAEARGVRVTGTEIVGLVPRRSLIEAGKYFLRKQRRSVGVTEEELVKIAVRSLGLSDLAPFKPEEKVIEYLLEKENRKSGLVDMTCKGFAEETASESPAPGGGSVSAYMGALGAALGTMVANLSSHKAGWDERWEFFSDYAEGGQALLKELLALVDEDTAAFNRIMAAFSLPKTTEEEKAARREAIEEATLYASEVPLRTMKASMKVFDLAEAMAREGNPASVSDAGVGALAARAAVWGAYLNVKINASGLKDETKGAELIAEATALTAEADRREKAIIEIVEEKMK
;
A
#
# COMPACT_ATOMS: atom_id res chain seq x y z
N LYS A 1 24.87 -16.98 -15.54
CA LYS A 1 25.52 -17.93 -16.48
C LYS A 1 24.64 -18.05 -17.71
N ALA A 2 25.16 -17.93 -18.94
CA ALA A 2 24.33 -17.91 -20.15
C ALA A 2 24.93 -18.74 -21.29
N ILE A 3 24.07 -19.23 -22.18
CA ILE A 3 24.42 -19.93 -23.43
C ILE A 3 23.54 -19.40 -24.58
N GLY A 4 24.03 -19.54 -25.81
CA GLY A 4 23.21 -19.36 -27.01
C GLY A 4 22.49 -20.67 -27.36
N TRP A 5 21.21 -20.57 -27.73
CA TRP A 5 20.38 -21.70 -28.13
C TRP A 5 19.53 -21.29 -29.34
N TYR A 6 19.16 -22.23 -30.21
CA TYR A 6 18.23 -21.96 -31.31
C TYR A 6 16.96 -22.79 -31.11
N ILE A 7 15.79 -22.15 -31.12
CA ILE A 7 14.51 -22.80 -30.93
C ILE A 7 13.87 -23.03 -32.29
N ASP A 8 13.99 -24.26 -32.80
CA ASP A 8 13.51 -24.62 -34.14
C ASP A 8 12.00 -24.37 -34.34
N GLU A 9 11.18 -24.62 -33.31
CA GLU A 9 9.71 -24.41 -33.35
C GLU A 9 9.33 -22.95 -33.64
N TYR A 10 10.12 -22.00 -33.16
CA TYR A 10 9.86 -20.57 -33.36
C TYR A 10 10.75 -19.94 -34.44
N GLY A 11 11.78 -20.65 -34.89
CA GLY A 11 12.79 -20.11 -35.81
C GLY A 11 13.61 -18.95 -35.22
N ILE A 12 13.77 -18.93 -33.89
CA ILE A 12 14.38 -17.81 -33.14
C ILE A 12 15.64 -18.28 -32.40
N ALA A 13 16.68 -17.45 -32.42
CA ALA A 13 17.84 -17.60 -31.56
C ALA A 13 17.54 -17.00 -30.16
N GLN A 14 17.94 -17.71 -29.10
CA GLN A 14 17.72 -17.35 -27.71
C GLN A 14 19.05 -17.27 -26.96
N VAL A 15 19.18 -16.24 -26.12
CA VAL A 15 20.18 -16.23 -25.04
C VAL A 15 19.54 -16.86 -23.82
N SER A 16 19.84 -18.13 -23.56
CA SER A 16 19.34 -18.83 -22.38
C SER A 16 20.24 -18.51 -21.19
N MET A 17 19.66 -17.98 -20.11
CA MET A 17 20.41 -17.48 -18.96
C MET A 17 19.83 -17.96 -17.64
N ASN A 18 20.70 -18.44 -16.76
CA ASN A 18 20.41 -18.64 -15.35
C ASN A 18 20.93 -17.44 -14.54
N ILE A 19 20.00 -16.70 -13.94
CA ILE A 19 20.27 -15.67 -12.93
C ILE A 19 20.39 -16.38 -11.57
N THR A 20 21.63 -16.56 -11.10
CA THR A 20 21.92 -17.32 -9.88
C THR A 20 21.83 -16.49 -8.60
N ASP A 21 21.95 -15.17 -8.74
CA ASP A 21 21.77 -14.20 -7.66
C ASP A 21 21.06 -12.98 -8.24
N ILE A 22 19.78 -12.83 -7.92
CA ILE A 22 18.93 -11.77 -8.44
C ILE A 22 19.17 -10.42 -7.77
N ALA A 23 19.79 -10.41 -6.58
CA ALA A 23 20.18 -9.17 -5.92
C ALA A 23 21.45 -8.59 -6.54
N ALA A 24 22.36 -9.46 -6.98
CA ALA A 24 23.59 -9.04 -7.66
C ALA A 24 23.38 -8.73 -9.14
N THR A 25 22.44 -9.40 -9.82
CA THR A 25 22.12 -9.13 -11.24
C THR A 25 20.61 -9.15 -11.43
N PRO A 26 19.95 -7.98 -11.33
CA PRO A 26 18.51 -7.87 -11.54
C PRO A 26 18.09 -8.27 -12.95
N LEU A 27 16.85 -8.79 -13.07
CA LEU A 27 16.31 -9.29 -14.33
C LEU A 27 16.36 -8.25 -15.47
N HIS A 28 16.02 -7.00 -15.16
CA HIS A 28 15.99 -5.91 -16.12
C HIS A 28 17.39 -5.47 -16.59
N GLU A 29 18.41 -5.55 -15.73
CA GLU A 29 19.79 -5.26 -16.12
C GLU A 29 20.35 -6.35 -17.04
N ALA A 30 20.09 -7.62 -16.71
CA ALA A 30 20.45 -8.74 -17.58
C ALA A 30 19.81 -8.62 -18.96
N PHE A 31 18.53 -8.22 -19.02
CA PHE A 31 17.82 -7.98 -20.28
C PHE A 31 18.41 -6.81 -21.06
N ASP A 32 18.59 -5.65 -20.44
CA ASP A 32 19.14 -4.46 -21.12
C ASP A 32 20.56 -4.71 -21.64
N GLU A 33 21.38 -5.50 -20.94
CA GLU A 33 22.71 -5.88 -21.40
C GLU A 33 22.66 -6.82 -22.61
N VAL A 34 21.72 -7.77 -22.65
CA VAL A 34 21.48 -8.60 -23.85
C VAL A 34 21.02 -7.74 -25.02
N CYS A 35 20.10 -6.80 -24.80
CA CYS A 35 19.65 -5.84 -25.81
C CYS A 35 20.82 -5.02 -26.36
N ARG A 36 21.64 -4.44 -25.49
CA ARG A 36 22.83 -3.67 -25.88
C ARG A 36 23.81 -4.52 -26.69
N ALA A 37 24.06 -5.76 -26.28
CA ALA A 37 24.96 -6.67 -26.98
C ALA A 37 24.42 -7.13 -28.35
N ALA A 38 23.10 -7.27 -28.47
CA ALA A 38 22.39 -7.58 -29.71
C ALA A 38 22.44 -6.40 -30.69
N GLU A 39 22.13 -5.19 -30.22
CA GLU A 39 22.17 -3.96 -31.02
C GLU A 39 23.57 -3.69 -31.57
N ALA A 40 24.62 -3.91 -30.76
CA ALA A 40 26.01 -3.80 -31.19
C ALA A 40 26.39 -4.77 -32.35
N ARG A 41 25.56 -5.77 -32.63
CA ARG A 41 25.71 -6.74 -33.72
C ARG A 41 24.66 -6.56 -34.83
N GLY A 42 23.85 -5.51 -34.77
CA GLY A 42 22.80 -5.23 -35.76
C GLY A 42 21.61 -6.19 -35.69
N VAL A 43 21.43 -6.90 -34.57
CA VAL A 43 20.28 -7.78 -34.33
C VAL A 43 19.38 -7.20 -33.24
N ARG A 44 18.08 -7.49 -33.32
CA ARG A 44 17.08 -6.98 -32.36
C ARG A 44 16.61 -8.10 -31.44
N VAL A 45 16.51 -7.79 -30.15
CA VAL A 45 15.79 -8.67 -29.21
C VAL A 45 14.28 -8.52 -29.47
N THR A 46 13.57 -9.64 -29.59
CA THR A 46 12.15 -9.68 -29.98
C THR A 46 11.22 -10.11 -28.86
N GLY A 47 11.74 -10.36 -27.66
CA GLY A 47 10.98 -10.79 -26.50
C GLY A 47 11.83 -11.51 -25.47
N THR A 48 11.24 -11.85 -24.34
CA THR A 48 11.84 -12.73 -23.33
C THR A 48 10.83 -13.75 -22.81
N GLU A 49 11.33 -14.78 -22.15
CA GLU A 49 10.51 -15.76 -21.46
C GLU A 49 11.13 -16.06 -20.10
N ILE A 50 10.26 -16.19 -19.08
CA ILE A 50 10.62 -16.74 -17.78
C ILE A 50 10.21 -18.21 -17.75
N VAL A 51 11.20 -19.08 -17.65
CA VAL A 51 11.01 -20.52 -17.43
C VAL A 51 10.82 -20.76 -15.93
N GLY A 52 9.69 -21.36 -15.55
CA GLY A 52 9.32 -21.59 -14.16
C GLY A 52 8.59 -20.39 -13.52
N LEU A 53 8.88 -20.16 -12.24
CA LEU A 53 8.27 -19.12 -11.42
C LEU A 53 9.26 -17.99 -11.13
N VAL A 54 8.75 -16.77 -10.91
CA VAL A 54 9.54 -15.58 -10.59
C VAL A 54 9.07 -14.94 -9.29
N PRO A 55 9.97 -14.43 -8.44
CA PRO A 55 9.58 -13.61 -7.30
C PRO A 55 8.91 -12.31 -7.73
N ARG A 56 7.83 -11.93 -7.06
CA ARG A 56 7.10 -10.67 -7.29
C ARG A 56 8.04 -9.47 -7.27
N ARG A 57 8.96 -9.44 -6.30
CA ARG A 57 9.94 -8.36 -6.13
C ARG A 57 10.71 -8.07 -7.42
N SER A 58 11.07 -9.09 -8.18
CA SER A 58 11.87 -8.96 -9.41
C SER A 58 11.11 -8.21 -10.51
N LEU A 59 9.80 -8.44 -10.63
CA LEU A 59 8.95 -7.72 -11.57
C LEU A 59 8.67 -6.29 -11.07
N ILE A 60 8.48 -6.09 -9.77
CA ILE A 60 8.32 -4.74 -9.19
C ILE A 60 9.58 -3.90 -9.47
N GLU A 61 10.77 -4.44 -9.20
CA GLU A 61 12.03 -3.74 -9.45
C GLU A 61 12.24 -3.43 -10.93
N ALA A 62 11.92 -4.37 -11.83
CA ALA A 62 11.95 -4.14 -13.27
C ALA A 62 10.96 -3.05 -13.70
N GLY A 63 9.73 -3.07 -13.18
CA GLY A 63 8.71 -2.04 -13.47
C GLY A 63 9.20 -0.65 -13.08
N LYS A 64 9.74 -0.51 -11.86
CA LYS A 64 10.33 0.75 -11.39
C LYS A 64 11.52 1.18 -12.25
N TYR A 65 12.42 0.26 -12.60
CA TYR A 65 13.57 0.54 -13.47
C TYR A 65 13.12 1.14 -14.82
N PHE A 66 12.17 0.51 -15.50
CA PHE A 66 11.71 1.00 -16.80
C PHE A 66 10.92 2.29 -16.71
N LEU A 67 10.15 2.53 -15.63
CA LEU A 67 9.50 3.82 -15.40
C LEU A 67 10.53 4.95 -15.19
N ARG A 68 11.58 4.71 -14.40
CA ARG A 68 12.67 5.68 -14.22
C ARG A 68 13.39 5.97 -15.54
N LYS A 69 13.67 4.95 -16.36
CA LYS A 69 14.25 5.12 -17.71
C LYS A 69 13.37 5.99 -18.62
N GLN A 70 12.06 5.95 -18.43
CA GLN A 70 11.07 6.79 -19.12
C GLN A 70 10.84 8.15 -18.44
N ARG A 71 11.52 8.47 -17.33
CA ARG A 71 11.27 9.64 -16.48
C ARG A 71 9.81 9.73 -16.03
N ARG A 72 9.27 8.59 -15.57
CA ARG A 72 7.90 8.47 -15.08
C ARG A 72 7.85 8.09 -13.62
N SER A 73 6.80 8.54 -12.93
CA SER A 73 6.58 8.22 -11.54
C SER A 73 6.53 6.71 -11.30
N VAL A 74 7.22 6.26 -10.24
CA VAL A 74 7.19 4.88 -9.75
C VAL A 74 6.11 4.67 -8.67
N GLY A 75 5.45 5.75 -8.23
CA GLY A 75 4.36 5.73 -7.25
C GLY A 75 3.01 5.29 -7.81
N VAL A 76 3.02 4.27 -8.67
CA VAL A 76 1.83 3.61 -9.21
C VAL A 76 1.53 2.32 -8.46
N THR A 77 0.39 1.69 -8.74
CA THR A 77 0.00 0.44 -8.10
C THR A 77 0.98 -0.68 -8.45
N GLU A 78 1.08 -1.68 -7.56
CA GLU A 78 1.90 -2.87 -7.82
C GLU A 78 1.52 -3.57 -9.13
N GLU A 79 0.23 -3.70 -9.41
CA GLU A 79 -0.29 -4.26 -10.65
C GLU A 79 0.23 -3.50 -11.88
N GLU A 80 0.25 -2.16 -11.82
CA GLU A 80 0.79 -1.36 -12.91
C GLU A 80 2.31 -1.53 -13.04
N LEU A 81 3.06 -1.62 -11.93
CA LEU A 81 4.50 -1.93 -11.96
C LEU A 81 4.78 -3.27 -12.65
N VAL A 82 4.04 -4.32 -12.28
CA VAL A 82 4.15 -5.65 -12.89
C VAL A 82 3.78 -5.59 -14.37
N LYS A 83 2.70 -4.90 -14.74
CA LYS A 83 2.30 -4.71 -16.13
C LYS A 83 3.35 -3.98 -16.96
N ILE A 84 3.99 -2.95 -16.40
CA ILE A 84 5.11 -2.26 -17.05
C ILE A 84 6.29 -3.20 -17.23
N ALA A 85 6.66 -3.98 -16.21
CA ALA A 85 7.73 -4.96 -16.32
C ALA A 85 7.46 -5.99 -17.43
N VAL A 86 6.26 -6.57 -17.47
CA VAL A 86 5.84 -7.54 -18.49
C VAL A 86 5.95 -6.97 -19.90
N ARG A 87 5.50 -5.72 -20.10
CA ARG A 87 5.58 -5.05 -21.40
C ARG A 87 7.01 -4.69 -21.78
N SER A 88 7.78 -4.11 -20.86
CA SER A 88 9.13 -3.61 -21.15
C SER A 88 10.14 -4.72 -21.35
N LEU A 89 9.96 -5.87 -20.70
CA LEU A 89 10.78 -7.07 -20.91
C LEU A 89 10.33 -7.91 -22.11
N GLY A 90 9.16 -7.62 -22.70
CA GLY A 90 8.62 -8.45 -23.78
C GLY A 90 8.25 -9.86 -23.31
N LEU A 91 7.80 -10.02 -22.07
CA LEU A 91 7.49 -11.33 -21.47
C LEU A 91 6.30 -12.04 -22.13
N SER A 92 5.47 -11.29 -22.84
CA SER A 92 4.30 -11.80 -23.55
C SER A 92 4.52 -12.01 -25.06
N ASP A 93 5.73 -11.80 -25.56
CA ASP A 93 6.00 -11.77 -27.01
C ASP A 93 6.06 -13.17 -27.63
N LEU A 94 6.50 -14.19 -26.88
CA LEU A 94 6.51 -15.59 -27.32
C LEU A 94 5.19 -16.32 -27.01
N ALA A 95 4.67 -16.11 -25.79
CA ALA A 95 3.40 -16.66 -25.31
C ALA A 95 2.80 -15.73 -24.24
N PRO A 96 1.48 -15.78 -23.99
CA PRO A 96 0.86 -14.92 -22.98
C PRO A 96 1.50 -15.10 -21.59
N PHE A 97 2.03 -14.01 -21.02
CA PHE A 97 2.49 -14.00 -19.64
C PHE A 97 1.31 -13.72 -18.70
N LYS A 98 1.00 -14.68 -17.84
CA LYS A 98 -0.02 -14.58 -16.80
C LYS A 98 0.64 -14.45 -15.43
N PRO A 99 0.72 -13.24 -14.83
CA PRO A 99 1.35 -13.04 -13.54
C PRO A 99 0.80 -13.97 -12.45
N GLU A 100 -0.51 -14.24 -12.45
CA GLU A 100 -1.20 -15.09 -11.49
C GLU A 100 -0.81 -16.59 -11.56
N GLU A 101 -0.16 -17.01 -12.64
CA GLU A 101 0.37 -18.37 -12.81
C GLU A 101 1.91 -18.44 -12.69
N LYS A 102 2.59 -17.29 -12.75
CA LYS A 102 4.06 -17.19 -12.87
C LYS A 102 4.73 -16.55 -11.66
N VAL A 103 4.02 -15.71 -10.91
CA VAL A 103 4.55 -15.02 -9.73
C VAL A 103 4.30 -15.87 -8.48
N ILE A 104 5.37 -16.17 -7.75
CA ILE A 104 5.34 -17.07 -6.58
C ILE A 104 4.33 -16.57 -5.54
N GLU A 105 4.42 -15.30 -5.17
CA GLU A 105 3.58 -14.68 -4.14
C GLU A 105 2.10 -14.66 -4.55
N TYR A 106 1.78 -14.42 -5.83
CA TYR A 106 0.40 -14.43 -6.31
C TYR A 106 -0.22 -15.84 -6.25
N LEU A 107 0.56 -16.89 -6.51
CA LEU A 107 0.11 -18.27 -6.33
C LEU A 107 -0.21 -18.57 -4.86
N LEU A 108 0.67 -18.16 -3.95
CA LEU A 108 0.48 -18.36 -2.50
C LEU A 108 -0.71 -17.55 -1.95
N GLU A 109 -0.88 -16.31 -2.42
CA GLU A 109 -2.00 -15.43 -2.04
C GLU A 109 -3.33 -15.98 -2.56
N LYS A 110 -3.35 -16.58 -3.76
CA LYS A 110 -4.55 -17.23 -4.33
C LYS A 110 -5.00 -18.44 -3.51
N GLU A 111 -4.06 -19.26 -3.03
CA GLU A 111 -4.37 -20.44 -2.21
C GLU A 111 -4.83 -20.07 -0.80
N ASN A 112 -4.33 -18.97 -0.24
CA ASN A 112 -4.62 -18.52 1.12
C ASN A 112 -5.65 -17.39 1.22
N ARG A 113 -6.37 -17.09 0.14
CA ARG A 113 -7.26 -15.91 0.09
C ARG A 113 -8.45 -16.08 1.03
N LYS A 114 -8.36 -15.46 2.22
CA LYS A 114 -9.54 -15.05 2.97
C LYS A 114 -9.94 -13.67 2.45
N SER A 115 -11.18 -13.54 1.96
CA SER A 115 -11.70 -12.25 1.52
C SER A 115 -11.71 -11.28 2.70
N GLY A 116 -10.93 -10.21 2.61
CA GLY A 116 -10.94 -9.11 3.58
C GLY A 116 -12.08 -8.13 3.28
N LEU A 117 -12.23 -7.14 4.15
CA LEU A 117 -13.12 -5.99 3.90
C LEU A 117 -12.64 -5.17 2.71
N VAL A 118 -11.32 -5.07 2.52
CA VAL A 118 -10.71 -4.34 1.40
C VAL A 118 -10.95 -4.98 0.03
N ASP A 119 -11.36 -6.25 0.00
CA ASP A 119 -11.77 -6.93 -1.24
C ASP A 119 -13.23 -6.61 -1.65
N MET A 120 -14.01 -5.96 -0.78
CA MET A 120 -15.40 -5.59 -1.07
C MET A 120 -15.47 -4.44 -2.07
N THR A 121 -16.60 -4.35 -2.79
CA THR A 121 -16.90 -3.14 -3.56
C THR A 121 -17.19 -1.97 -2.61
N CYS A 122 -17.00 -0.72 -3.05
CA CYS A 122 -17.36 0.46 -2.25
C CYS A 122 -18.81 0.40 -1.74
N LYS A 123 -19.74 -0.09 -2.59
CA LYS A 123 -21.14 -0.30 -2.22
C LYS A 123 -21.26 -1.40 -1.15
N GLY A 124 -20.61 -2.54 -1.36
CA GLY A 124 -20.65 -3.67 -0.43
C GLY A 124 -20.06 -3.33 0.94
N PHE A 125 -18.94 -2.61 0.99
CA PHE A 125 -18.36 -2.14 2.25
C PHE A 125 -19.32 -1.22 3.01
N ALA A 126 -19.98 -0.29 2.31
CA ALA A 126 -20.96 0.62 2.93
C ALA A 126 -22.22 -0.12 3.42
N GLU A 127 -22.76 -1.05 2.63
CA GLU A 127 -23.92 -1.87 3.01
C GLU A 127 -23.61 -2.80 4.19
N GLU A 128 -22.41 -3.40 4.22
CA GLU A 128 -21.96 -4.24 5.33
C GLU A 128 -21.77 -3.43 6.61
N THR A 129 -21.16 -2.23 6.52
CA THR A 129 -21.02 -1.30 7.66
C THR A 129 -22.38 -0.88 8.24
N ALA A 130 -23.41 -0.79 7.39
CA ALA A 130 -24.76 -0.41 7.79
C ALA A 130 -25.62 -1.60 8.29
N SER A 131 -25.07 -2.82 8.27
CA SER A 131 -25.78 -4.04 8.65
C SER A 131 -25.82 -4.25 10.17
N GLU A 132 -26.42 -5.36 10.62
CA GLU A 132 -26.38 -5.80 12.02
C GLU A 132 -25.04 -6.50 12.38
N SER A 133 -24.10 -6.59 11.45
CA SER A 133 -22.78 -7.16 11.70
C SER A 133 -21.97 -6.28 12.66
N PRO A 134 -21.26 -6.87 13.64
CA PRO A 134 -20.42 -6.10 14.55
C PRO A 134 -19.14 -5.55 13.90
N ALA A 135 -18.79 -5.99 12.68
CA ALA A 135 -17.67 -5.49 11.88
C ALA A 135 -18.05 -5.50 10.38
N PRO A 136 -17.62 -4.50 9.58
CA PRO A 136 -16.70 -3.41 9.88
C PRO A 136 -17.31 -2.35 10.80
N GLY A 137 -16.50 -1.86 11.75
CA GLY A 137 -16.88 -0.82 12.69
C GLY A 137 -16.23 0.53 12.38
N GLY A 138 -16.34 1.46 13.33
CA GLY A 138 -15.77 2.81 13.21
C GLY A 138 -14.25 2.82 13.01
N GLY A 139 -13.51 1.86 13.57
CA GLY A 139 -12.06 1.74 13.38
C GLY A 139 -11.68 1.42 11.94
N SER A 140 -12.33 0.41 11.36
CA SER A 140 -12.19 -0.01 9.95
C SER A 140 -12.51 1.14 8.99
N VAL A 141 -13.62 1.86 9.22
CA VAL A 141 -13.98 3.05 8.43
C VAL A 141 -12.94 4.16 8.59
N SER A 142 -12.41 4.36 9.79
CA SER A 142 -11.36 5.37 10.04
C SER A 142 -10.08 5.07 9.26
N ALA A 143 -9.64 3.82 9.26
CA ALA A 143 -8.49 3.38 8.46
C ALA A 143 -8.74 3.60 6.95
N TYR A 144 -9.95 3.30 6.48
CA TYR A 144 -10.31 3.50 5.08
C TYR A 144 -10.39 4.99 4.69
N MET A 145 -10.88 5.88 5.57
CA MET A 145 -10.81 7.33 5.33
C MET A 145 -9.35 7.80 5.19
N GLY A 146 -8.44 7.27 6.02
CA GLY A 146 -7.01 7.55 5.90
C GLY A 146 -6.46 7.06 4.57
N ALA A 147 -6.83 5.84 4.15
CA ALA A 147 -6.44 5.26 2.88
C ALA A 147 -6.90 6.14 1.69
N LEU A 148 -8.14 6.65 1.72
CA LEU A 148 -8.64 7.59 0.71
C LEU A 148 -7.86 8.91 0.72
N GLY A 149 -7.49 9.41 1.90
CA GLY A 149 -6.61 10.58 2.01
C GLY A 149 -5.24 10.37 1.36
N ALA A 150 -4.61 9.23 1.63
CA ALA A 150 -3.34 8.82 1.00
C ALA A 150 -3.50 8.66 -0.52
N ALA A 151 -4.60 8.07 -0.98
CA ALA A 151 -4.89 7.88 -2.39
C ALA A 151 -5.04 9.21 -3.14
N LEU A 152 -5.75 10.19 -2.56
CA LEU A 152 -5.88 11.54 -3.15
C LEU A 152 -4.53 12.25 -3.23
N GLY A 153 -3.75 12.27 -2.14
CA GLY A 153 -2.40 12.85 -2.17
C GLY A 153 -1.50 12.19 -3.22
N THR A 154 -1.56 10.86 -3.33
CA THR A 154 -0.81 10.08 -4.32
C THR A 154 -1.25 10.39 -5.75
N MET A 155 -2.56 10.58 -5.96
CA MET A 155 -3.12 10.99 -7.26
C MET A 155 -2.58 12.35 -7.66
N VAL A 156 -2.60 13.34 -6.77
CA VAL A 156 -2.06 14.68 -7.06
C VAL A 156 -0.57 14.61 -7.40
N ALA A 157 0.21 13.81 -6.66
CA ALA A 157 1.63 13.60 -6.94
C ALA A 157 1.84 13.02 -8.35
N ASN A 158 1.11 11.96 -8.71
CA ASN A 158 1.20 11.36 -10.04
C ASN A 158 0.78 12.31 -11.17
N LEU A 159 -0.32 13.06 -10.99
CA LEU A 159 -0.75 14.08 -11.96
C LEU A 159 0.30 15.19 -12.12
N SER A 160 0.97 15.57 -11.03
CA SER A 160 2.02 16.59 -11.03
C SER A 160 3.29 16.10 -11.73
N SER A 161 3.66 14.83 -11.55
CA SER A 161 4.84 14.21 -12.18
C SER A 161 4.79 14.16 -13.71
N HIS A 162 3.59 14.28 -14.27
CA HIS A 162 3.33 14.22 -15.72
C HIS A 162 2.77 15.53 -16.28
N LYS A 163 2.83 16.61 -15.51
CA LYS A 163 2.39 17.92 -15.96
C LYS A 163 3.38 18.48 -16.98
N ALA A 164 2.89 18.83 -18.16
CA ALA A 164 3.70 19.44 -19.22
C ALA A 164 4.43 20.70 -18.71
N GLY A 165 5.72 20.79 -19.00
CA GLY A 165 6.60 21.88 -18.55
C GLY A 165 7.22 21.65 -17.17
N TRP A 166 6.87 20.57 -16.46
CA TRP A 166 7.48 20.16 -15.19
C TRP A 166 8.30 18.87 -15.33
N ASP A 167 8.74 18.57 -16.55
CA ASP A 167 9.41 17.31 -16.91
C ASP A 167 10.69 17.03 -16.12
N GLU A 168 11.34 18.06 -15.57
CA GLU A 168 12.52 17.92 -14.71
C GLU A 168 12.19 17.61 -13.24
N ARG A 169 10.94 17.86 -12.82
CA ARG A 169 10.47 17.66 -11.44
C ARG A 169 9.76 16.31 -11.22
N TRP A 170 9.74 15.45 -12.25
CA TRP A 170 9.03 14.16 -12.18
C TRP A 170 9.48 13.32 -10.99
N GLU A 171 10.77 13.30 -10.66
CA GLU A 171 11.35 12.49 -9.58
C GLU A 171 10.87 12.99 -8.21
N PHE A 172 10.88 14.31 -7.99
CA PHE A 172 10.32 14.92 -6.77
C PHE A 172 8.89 14.47 -6.50
N PHE A 173 8.02 14.52 -7.51
CA PHE A 173 6.63 14.07 -7.36
C PHE A 173 6.50 12.55 -7.29
N SER A 174 7.40 11.82 -7.96
CA SER A 174 7.48 10.36 -7.91
C SER A 174 7.78 9.87 -6.50
N ASP A 175 8.68 10.51 -5.78
CA ASP A 175 9.05 10.13 -4.41
C ASP A 175 7.87 10.30 -3.45
N TYR A 176 7.13 11.41 -3.57
CA TYR A 176 5.87 11.59 -2.83
C TYR A 176 4.81 10.57 -3.20
N ALA A 177 4.66 10.25 -4.49
CA ALA A 177 3.71 9.24 -4.95
C ALA A 177 4.08 7.84 -4.43
N GLU A 178 5.37 7.47 -4.39
CA GLU A 178 5.83 6.20 -3.83
C GLU A 178 5.57 6.12 -2.33
N GLY A 179 5.87 7.19 -1.59
CA GLY A 179 5.50 7.30 -0.17
C GLY A 179 3.99 7.18 0.06
N GLY A 180 3.20 7.82 -0.80
CA GLY A 180 1.74 7.74 -0.77
C GLY A 180 1.18 6.33 -1.04
N GLN A 181 1.75 5.58 -1.98
CA GLN A 181 1.39 4.16 -2.19
C GLN A 181 1.72 3.30 -0.97
N ALA A 182 2.85 3.58 -0.29
CA ALA A 182 3.21 2.87 0.94
C ALA A 182 2.19 3.15 2.07
N LEU A 183 1.78 4.42 2.23
CA LEU A 183 0.73 4.80 3.20
C LEU A 183 -0.62 4.17 2.86
N LEU A 184 -1.02 4.18 1.59
CA LEU A 184 -2.25 3.55 1.12
C LEU A 184 -2.25 2.05 1.49
N LYS A 185 -1.14 1.34 1.23
CA LYS A 185 -1.00 -0.08 1.60
C LYS A 185 -1.07 -0.30 3.12
N GLU A 186 -0.38 0.53 3.91
CA GLU A 186 -0.41 0.47 5.37
C GLU A 186 -1.84 0.66 5.92
N LEU A 187 -2.55 1.66 5.41
CA LEU A 187 -3.90 2.01 5.86
C LEU A 187 -4.95 1.00 5.42
N LEU A 188 -4.86 0.44 4.22
CA LEU A 188 -5.72 -0.65 3.79
C LEU A 188 -5.54 -1.90 4.66
N ALA A 189 -4.30 -2.27 4.99
CA ALA A 189 -4.04 -3.38 5.90
C ALA A 189 -4.65 -3.15 7.29
N LEU A 190 -4.69 -1.90 7.76
CA LEU A 190 -5.31 -1.53 9.04
C LEU A 190 -6.85 -1.63 9.02
N VAL A 191 -7.50 -1.59 7.86
CA VAL A 191 -8.94 -1.84 7.74
C VAL A 191 -9.27 -3.27 8.17
N ASP A 192 -8.55 -4.25 7.62
CA ASP A 192 -8.75 -5.66 7.99
C ASP A 192 -8.23 -5.96 9.40
N GLU A 193 -7.12 -5.31 9.80
CA GLU A 193 -6.54 -5.50 11.13
C GLU A 193 -7.47 -5.05 12.26
N ASP A 194 -8.26 -4.00 12.06
CA ASP A 194 -9.28 -3.56 13.03
C ASP A 194 -10.33 -4.66 13.28
N THR A 195 -10.80 -5.29 12.21
CA THR A 195 -11.73 -6.43 12.31
C THR A 195 -11.06 -7.66 12.94
N ALA A 196 -9.79 -7.91 12.63
CA ALA A 196 -9.02 -8.97 13.25
C ALA A 196 -8.84 -8.75 14.77
N ALA A 197 -8.57 -7.51 15.20
CA ALA A 197 -8.45 -7.14 16.60
C ALA A 197 -9.77 -7.33 17.36
N PHE A 198 -10.90 -6.91 16.76
CA PHE A 198 -12.22 -7.15 17.33
C PHE A 198 -12.52 -8.65 17.50
N ASN A 199 -12.21 -9.46 16.48
CA ASN A 199 -12.41 -10.90 16.54
C ASN A 199 -11.55 -11.57 17.64
N ARG A 200 -10.34 -11.06 17.91
CA ARG A 200 -9.50 -11.54 19.03
C ARG A 200 -10.16 -11.27 20.38
N ILE A 201 -10.76 -10.09 20.58
CA ILE A 201 -11.54 -9.78 21.79
C ILE A 201 -12.69 -10.78 21.96
N MET A 202 -13.47 -11.01 20.91
CA MET A 202 -14.61 -11.93 20.97
C MET A 202 -14.19 -13.39 21.26
N ALA A 203 -13.06 -13.81 20.67
CA ALA A 203 -12.47 -15.12 20.94
C ALA A 203 -12.02 -15.24 22.41
N ALA A 204 -11.36 -14.22 22.95
CA ALA A 204 -10.93 -14.18 24.35
C ALA A 204 -12.13 -14.24 25.31
N PHE A 205 -13.22 -13.51 25.01
CA PHE A 205 -14.45 -13.59 25.80
C PHE A 205 -15.11 -14.98 25.79
N SER A 206 -14.93 -15.74 24.71
CA SER A 206 -15.49 -17.08 24.52
C SER A 206 -14.70 -18.20 25.20
N LEU A 207 -13.51 -17.90 25.76
CA LEU A 207 -12.71 -18.90 26.47
C LEU A 207 -13.45 -19.48 27.70
N PRO A 208 -13.18 -20.75 28.07
CA PRO A 208 -13.72 -21.38 29.27
C PRO A 208 -13.44 -20.57 30.55
N LYS A 209 -14.28 -20.75 31.56
CA LYS A 209 -14.22 -20.00 32.83
C LYS A 209 -14.65 -20.84 34.05
N THR A 210 -14.47 -22.15 33.95
CA THR A 210 -14.96 -23.12 34.93
C THR A 210 -13.94 -23.33 36.04
N THR A 211 -12.68 -23.56 35.69
CA THR A 211 -11.58 -23.71 36.67
C THR A 211 -10.87 -22.38 36.96
N GLU A 212 -10.07 -22.33 38.02
CA GLU A 212 -9.28 -21.13 38.32
C GLU A 212 -8.18 -20.88 37.28
N GLU A 213 -7.59 -21.95 36.74
CA GLU A 213 -6.62 -21.88 35.64
C GLU A 213 -7.27 -21.31 34.37
N GLU A 214 -8.47 -21.79 34.02
CA GLU A 214 -9.24 -21.27 32.88
C GLU A 214 -9.60 -19.79 33.07
N LYS A 215 -10.03 -19.40 34.28
CA LYS A 215 -10.33 -18.00 34.58
C LYS A 215 -9.10 -17.11 34.49
N ALA A 216 -7.94 -17.58 34.93
CA ALA A 216 -6.67 -16.85 34.83
C ALA A 216 -6.26 -16.65 33.37
N ALA A 217 -6.21 -17.74 32.59
CA ALA A 217 -5.87 -17.69 31.16
C ALA A 217 -6.84 -16.81 30.35
N ARG A 218 -8.15 -16.90 30.66
CA ARG A 218 -9.17 -16.05 30.03
C ARG A 218 -8.96 -14.57 30.35
N ARG A 219 -8.60 -14.22 31.59
CA ARG A 219 -8.34 -12.83 31.98
C ARG A 219 -7.12 -12.27 31.25
N GLU A 220 -6.05 -13.05 31.17
CA GLU A 220 -4.83 -12.66 30.43
C GLU A 220 -5.11 -12.46 28.95
N ALA A 221 -5.83 -13.40 28.31
CA ALA A 221 -6.20 -13.29 26.90
C ALA A 221 -7.10 -12.08 26.62
N ILE A 222 -8.02 -11.73 27.53
CA ILE A 222 -8.86 -10.53 27.38
C ILE A 222 -7.99 -9.27 27.50
N GLU A 223 -7.07 -9.20 28.45
CA GLU A 223 -6.20 -8.03 28.62
C GLU A 223 -5.30 -7.82 27.39
N GLU A 224 -4.68 -8.90 26.89
CA GLU A 224 -3.85 -8.85 25.68
C GLU A 224 -4.66 -8.42 24.45
N ALA A 225 -5.86 -8.99 24.26
CA ALA A 225 -6.73 -8.64 23.15
C ALA A 225 -7.23 -7.19 23.22
N THR A 226 -7.57 -6.69 24.42
CA THR A 226 -7.98 -5.29 24.63
C THR A 226 -6.82 -4.33 24.38
N LEU A 227 -5.60 -4.68 24.80
CA LEU A 227 -4.41 -3.88 24.51
C LEU A 227 -4.18 -3.80 23.00
N TYR A 228 -4.21 -4.95 22.32
CA TYR A 228 -4.06 -5.00 20.87
C TYR A 228 -5.12 -4.18 20.13
N ALA A 229 -6.39 -4.28 20.53
CA ALA A 229 -7.48 -3.49 19.96
C ALA A 229 -7.40 -1.99 20.30
N SER A 230 -6.63 -1.60 21.32
CA SER A 230 -6.32 -0.19 21.60
C SER A 230 -5.16 0.32 20.75
N GLU A 231 -4.18 -0.55 20.44
CA GLU A 231 -3.00 -0.22 19.64
C GLU A 231 -3.29 -0.10 18.14
N VAL A 232 -4.20 -0.93 17.59
CA VAL A 232 -4.58 -0.87 16.17
C VAL A 232 -5.12 0.50 15.75
N PRO A 233 -6.12 1.11 16.42
CA PRO A 233 -6.59 2.44 16.07
C PRO A 233 -5.49 3.51 16.30
N LEU A 234 -4.62 3.36 17.31
CA LEU A 234 -3.49 4.27 17.47
C LEU A 234 -2.50 4.19 16.29
N ARG A 235 -2.26 3.00 15.75
CA ARG A 235 -1.48 2.81 14.51
C ARG A 235 -2.18 3.49 13.32
N THR A 236 -3.50 3.37 13.21
CA THR A 236 -4.31 4.10 12.20
C THR A 236 -4.14 5.61 12.33
N MET A 237 -4.15 6.17 13.54
CA MET A 237 -3.88 7.59 13.75
C MET A 237 -2.48 7.97 13.26
N LYS A 238 -1.45 7.22 13.68
CA LYS A 238 -0.05 7.48 13.29
C LYS A 238 0.16 7.39 11.78
N ALA A 239 -0.42 6.40 11.11
CA ALA A 239 -0.36 6.28 9.66
C ALA A 239 -1.10 7.43 8.96
N SER A 240 -2.29 7.79 9.45
CA SER A 240 -3.09 8.90 8.91
C SER A 240 -2.39 10.25 9.11
N MET A 241 -1.61 10.43 10.19
CA MET A 241 -0.84 11.66 10.39
C MET A 241 0.22 11.89 9.32
N LYS A 242 0.82 10.83 8.77
CA LYS A 242 1.79 10.92 7.67
C LYS A 242 1.15 11.37 6.36
N VAL A 243 -0.17 11.19 6.19
CA VAL A 243 -0.91 11.67 5.01
C VAL A 243 -0.87 13.19 4.91
N PHE A 244 -0.80 13.92 6.05
CA PHE A 244 -0.69 15.37 6.02
C PHE A 244 0.61 15.87 5.38
N ASP A 245 1.72 15.13 5.50
CA ASP A 245 2.99 15.50 4.84
C ASP A 245 2.85 15.46 3.32
N LEU A 246 2.18 14.42 2.82
CA LEU A 246 1.87 14.27 1.41
C LEU A 246 0.87 15.34 0.95
N ALA A 247 -0.23 15.52 1.67
CA ALA A 247 -1.26 16.50 1.31
C ALA A 247 -0.72 17.93 1.32
N GLU A 248 0.10 18.31 2.30
CA GLU A 248 0.72 19.63 2.36
C GLU A 248 1.69 19.86 1.20
N ALA A 249 2.56 18.90 0.91
CA ALA A 249 3.47 18.99 -0.23
C ALA A 249 2.69 19.14 -1.54
N MET A 250 1.61 18.38 -1.72
CA MET A 250 0.78 18.43 -2.91
C MET A 250 -0.05 19.71 -3.01
N ALA A 251 -0.49 20.28 -1.89
CA ALA A 251 -1.13 21.58 -1.87
C ALA A 251 -0.14 22.68 -2.27
N ARG A 252 1.09 22.67 -1.74
CA ARG A 252 2.11 23.70 -1.99
C ARG A 252 2.73 23.62 -3.39
N GLU A 253 3.15 22.43 -3.79
CA GLU A 253 4.04 22.22 -4.95
C GLU A 253 3.35 21.47 -6.09
N GLY A 254 2.23 20.79 -5.81
CA GLY A 254 1.52 19.98 -6.79
C GLY A 254 0.78 20.80 -7.86
N ASN A 255 0.19 20.07 -8.79
CA ASN A 255 -0.58 20.62 -9.90
C ASN A 255 -1.72 21.51 -9.37
N PRO A 256 -1.75 22.82 -9.69
CA PRO A 256 -2.78 23.73 -9.19
C PRO A 256 -4.21 23.30 -9.56
N ALA A 257 -4.38 22.61 -10.68
CA ALA A 257 -5.68 22.10 -11.13
C ALA A 257 -6.24 20.96 -10.23
N SER A 258 -5.42 20.39 -9.36
CA SER A 258 -5.77 19.31 -8.44
C SER A 258 -5.55 19.70 -6.97
N VAL A 259 -5.43 21.00 -6.69
CA VAL A 259 -5.19 21.50 -5.32
C VAL A 259 -6.35 21.17 -4.37
N SER A 260 -7.59 21.12 -4.89
CA SER A 260 -8.77 20.70 -4.12
C SER A 260 -8.65 19.26 -3.64
N ASP A 261 -8.06 18.37 -4.43
CA ASP A 261 -7.89 16.95 -4.08
C ASP A 261 -6.92 16.79 -2.90
N ALA A 262 -5.88 17.62 -2.83
CA ALA A 262 -4.98 17.68 -1.67
C ALA A 262 -5.73 18.15 -0.39
N GLY A 263 -6.62 19.13 -0.52
CA GLY A 263 -7.47 19.60 0.58
C GLY A 263 -8.45 18.53 1.08
N VAL A 264 -9.13 17.83 0.17
CA VAL A 264 -10.00 16.70 0.53
C VAL A 264 -9.19 15.57 1.18
N GLY A 265 -7.96 15.32 0.69
CA GLY A 265 -7.05 14.36 1.30
C GLY A 265 -6.71 14.69 2.76
N ALA A 266 -6.45 15.97 3.07
CA ALA A 266 -6.20 16.43 4.43
C ALA A 266 -7.45 16.30 5.33
N LEU A 267 -8.64 16.62 4.81
CA LEU A 267 -9.90 16.45 5.54
C LEU A 267 -10.16 14.97 5.86
N ALA A 268 -9.94 14.07 4.90
CA ALA A 268 -10.08 12.63 5.09
C ALA A 268 -9.08 12.10 6.13
N ALA A 269 -7.83 12.56 6.11
CA ALA A 269 -6.83 12.24 7.13
C ALA A 269 -7.24 12.73 8.53
N ARG A 270 -7.78 13.95 8.65
CA ARG A 270 -8.29 14.48 9.93
C ARG A 270 -9.43 13.62 10.47
N ALA A 271 -10.39 13.27 9.61
CA ALA A 271 -11.51 12.41 9.98
C ALA A 271 -11.04 11.00 10.41
N ALA A 272 -10.03 10.45 9.72
CA ALA A 272 -9.40 9.19 10.10
C ALA A 272 -8.75 9.24 11.48
N VAL A 273 -7.98 10.29 11.79
CA VAL A 273 -7.35 10.46 13.11
C VAL A 273 -8.40 10.58 14.21
N TRP A 274 -9.44 11.40 14.01
CA TRP A 274 -10.51 11.56 15.00
C TRP A 274 -11.35 10.30 15.19
N GLY A 275 -11.72 9.63 14.09
CA GLY A 275 -12.46 8.38 14.15
C GLY A 275 -11.67 7.30 14.90
N ALA A 276 -10.39 7.15 14.60
CA ALA A 276 -9.52 6.22 15.28
C ALA A 276 -9.29 6.60 16.76
N TYR A 277 -9.17 7.89 17.09
CA TYR A 277 -9.08 8.37 18.49
C TYR A 277 -10.25 7.88 19.34
N LEU A 278 -11.49 7.94 18.82
CA LEU A 278 -12.66 7.46 19.55
C LEU A 278 -12.56 5.95 19.85
N ASN A 279 -11.99 5.18 18.92
CA ASN A 279 -11.74 3.75 19.11
C ASN A 279 -10.61 3.48 20.11
N VAL A 280 -9.54 4.29 20.12
CA VAL A 280 -8.51 4.23 21.18
C VAL A 280 -9.15 4.47 22.54
N LYS A 281 -9.95 5.53 22.70
CA LYS A 281 -10.56 5.87 24.00
C LYS A 281 -11.43 4.75 24.56
N ILE A 282 -12.32 4.19 23.74
CA ILE A 282 -13.27 3.18 24.23
C ILE A 282 -12.55 1.89 24.61
N ASN A 283 -11.54 1.47 23.85
CA ASN A 283 -10.79 0.25 24.14
C ASN A 283 -9.80 0.45 25.30
N ALA A 284 -9.06 1.56 25.33
CA ALA A 284 -8.08 1.84 26.38
C ALA A 284 -8.73 2.08 27.75
N SER A 285 -9.98 2.56 27.79
CA SER A 285 -10.75 2.67 29.04
C SER A 285 -11.16 1.29 29.61
N GLY A 286 -11.09 0.23 28.79
CA GLY A 286 -11.36 -1.15 29.20
C GLY A 286 -10.12 -1.91 29.68
N LEU A 287 -8.93 -1.31 29.62
CA LEU A 287 -7.69 -1.92 30.10
C LEU A 287 -7.64 -1.97 31.63
N LYS A 288 -7.08 -3.06 32.16
CA LYS A 288 -6.82 -3.17 33.60
C LYS A 288 -5.58 -2.37 34.00
N ASP A 289 -4.57 -2.30 33.14
CA ASP A 289 -3.45 -1.39 33.32
C ASP A 289 -3.86 0.05 33.00
N GLU A 290 -4.37 0.75 34.02
CA GLU A 290 -4.80 2.14 33.93
C GLU A 290 -3.66 3.09 33.49
N THR A 291 -2.40 2.77 33.83
CA THR A 291 -1.26 3.59 33.43
C THR A 291 -1.06 3.48 31.93
N LYS A 292 -1.08 2.25 31.41
CA LYS A 292 -0.96 2.00 29.97
C LYS A 292 -2.13 2.59 29.19
N GLY A 293 -3.36 2.45 29.71
CA GLY A 293 -4.54 3.07 29.12
C GLY A 293 -4.42 4.59 29.05
N ALA A 294 -3.95 5.24 30.13
CA ALA A 294 -3.75 6.68 30.17
C ALA A 294 -2.67 7.15 29.18
N GLU A 295 -1.56 6.41 29.03
CA GLU A 295 -0.50 6.70 28.05
C GLU A 295 -1.04 6.69 26.61
N LEU A 296 -1.80 5.66 26.24
CA LEU A 296 -2.40 5.53 24.90
C LEU A 296 -3.38 6.68 24.62
N ILE A 297 -4.22 7.03 25.58
CA ILE A 297 -5.18 8.13 25.45
C ILE A 297 -4.45 9.49 25.34
N ALA A 298 -3.39 9.71 26.12
CA ALA A 298 -2.61 10.93 26.07
C ALA A 298 -1.93 11.11 24.71
N GLU A 299 -1.30 10.05 24.19
CA GLU A 299 -0.69 10.07 22.86
C GLU A 299 -1.75 10.35 21.79
N ALA A 300 -2.87 9.62 21.82
CA ALA A 300 -3.96 9.82 20.86
C ALA A 300 -4.55 11.25 20.90
N THR A 301 -4.68 11.84 22.10
CA THR A 301 -5.13 13.23 22.27
C THR A 301 -4.16 14.24 21.67
N ALA A 302 -2.84 14.00 21.78
CA ALA A 302 -1.85 14.86 21.14
C ALA A 302 -1.95 14.78 19.61
N LEU A 303 -2.18 13.59 19.06
CA LEU A 303 -2.32 13.38 17.63
C LEU A 303 -3.57 14.07 17.04
N THR A 304 -4.72 14.09 17.74
CA THR A 304 -5.91 14.80 17.25
C THR A 304 -5.71 16.31 17.22
N ALA A 305 -5.11 16.89 18.26
CA ALA A 305 -4.79 18.32 18.30
C ALA A 305 -3.83 18.71 17.16
N GLU A 306 -2.84 17.87 16.88
CA GLU A 306 -1.92 18.08 15.76
C GLU A 306 -2.62 17.92 14.40
N ALA A 307 -3.50 16.93 14.23
CA ALA A 307 -4.29 16.75 13.01
C ALA A 307 -5.15 17.98 12.69
N ASP A 308 -5.82 18.55 13.69
CA ASP A 308 -6.63 19.77 13.52
C ASP A 308 -5.77 20.96 13.09
N ARG A 309 -4.59 21.11 13.69
CA ARG A 309 -3.65 22.17 13.34
C ARG A 309 -3.15 22.03 11.89
N ARG A 310 -2.74 20.82 11.51
CA ARG A 310 -2.20 20.54 10.17
C ARG A 310 -3.24 20.67 9.08
N GLU A 311 -4.43 20.11 9.31
CA GLU A 311 -5.53 20.23 8.35
C GLU A 311 -5.88 21.69 8.10
N LYS A 312 -6.06 22.48 9.16
CA LYS A 312 -6.35 23.91 9.02
C LYS A 312 -5.29 24.64 8.18
N ALA A 313 -4.01 24.40 8.46
CA ALA A 313 -2.92 25.01 7.69
C ALA A 313 -2.93 24.60 6.22
N ILE A 314 -3.27 23.35 5.90
CA ILE A 314 -3.37 22.87 4.52
C ILE A 314 -4.57 23.50 3.81
N ILE A 315 -5.73 23.61 4.47
CA ILE A 315 -6.89 24.26 3.88
C ILE A 315 -6.62 25.74 3.59
N GLU A 316 -5.91 26.46 4.47
CA GLU A 316 -5.50 27.84 4.21
C GLU A 316 -4.64 27.95 2.93
N ILE A 317 -3.70 27.02 2.70
CA ILE A 317 -2.89 26.97 1.47
C ILE A 317 -3.76 26.68 0.24
N VAL A 318 -4.70 25.74 0.36
CA VAL A 318 -5.61 25.35 -0.73
C VAL A 318 -6.49 26.53 -1.12
N GLU A 319 -7.10 27.20 -0.16
CA GLU A 319 -7.93 28.39 -0.39
C GLU A 319 -7.14 29.55 -0.99
N GLU A 320 -5.88 29.75 -0.58
CA GLU A 320 -5.01 30.76 -1.18
C GLU A 320 -4.74 30.48 -2.67
N LYS A 321 -4.51 29.22 -3.03
CA LYS A 321 -4.22 28.80 -4.41
C LYS A 321 -5.43 28.72 -5.33
N MET A 322 -6.63 28.71 -4.76
CA MET A 322 -7.89 28.71 -5.52
C MET A 322 -8.40 30.13 -5.84
N LYS A 323 -7.74 31.17 -5.34
CA LYS A 323 -8.00 32.57 -5.68
C LYS A 323 -7.36 32.96 -7.01
#